data_AF-A0AAD8HSJ1-F1
#
_entry.id   AF-A0AAD8HSJ1-F1
#
_cell.length_a   1.000
_cell.length_b   1.000
_cell.length_c   1.000
_cell.angle_alpha   90.00
_cell.angle_beta   90.00
_cell.angle_gamma   90.00
#
_symmetry.space_group_name_H-M   'P 1'
#
loop_
_entity.id
_entity.type
_entity.pdbx_description
1 polymer ?
#
loop_
_entity_poly.entity_id
_entity_poly.type
_entity_poly.pdbx_seq_one_letter_code
_entity_poly.pdbx_strand_id
1 'polypeptide(L)'
;MMFNNNQYVSIFDLPEELLAEILKRLPVKSIFHCMFVQKSWYNLIKTPMFVTLHLNYQKISPHNHHKYLLFRNCYCNTLTVRYDDVQCKEYCTIETIPHLPDYFFWHASSYGLMCVSTMFFEDRYDPNIYLWNPLVQKYKTLPDSSLPRFSFKEREWPAREWQALAFGFVLDINDYLVVHIVKLDSSSESELDSHSDSVMIGVYSLNTNTWKKKIQDNVSIYGIDGYDVAFVNGVAYWVGFNSNEHKIIMCFDTKTDILRQIPLPEWGYEGCSNPTIHPFNQSIAYIVHEEYRKVHMYVLKDDPLNGISWEKKTSVSLGKNTKWETLGLRNNGVPIFESLYNLILYDNDSDEECSFVESWDQWTPYPFQDGPAPTFFISPFVESLVLLDVDGNN
;
A
#
# COMPACT_ATOMS: atom_id res chain seq x y z
N MET A 1 -49.43 37.29 -22.46
CA MET A 1 -48.01 37.48 -22.10
C MET A 1 -47.51 36.18 -21.50
N MET A 2 -46.80 35.38 -22.29
CA MET A 2 -46.11 34.20 -21.76
C MET A 2 -44.64 34.59 -21.59
N PHE A 3 -44.19 34.68 -20.34
CA PHE A 3 -42.76 34.68 -20.04
C PHE A 3 -42.30 33.23 -20.16
N ASN A 4 -41.49 32.94 -21.18
CA ASN A 4 -40.77 31.69 -21.25
C ASN A 4 -39.33 31.98 -21.74
N ASN A 5 -38.57 32.66 -20.88
CA ASN A 5 -37.11 32.75 -21.04
C ASN A 5 -36.47 31.63 -20.22
N ASN A 6 -36.52 30.40 -20.75
CA ASN A 6 -35.52 29.40 -20.38
C ASN A 6 -34.22 29.79 -21.09
N GLN A 7 -33.49 30.76 -20.53
CA GLN A 7 -32.08 30.94 -20.85
C GLN A 7 -31.35 29.72 -20.29
N TYR A 8 -31.04 28.77 -21.15
CA TYR A 8 -30.14 27.68 -20.83
C TYR A 8 -28.78 28.30 -20.52
N VAL A 9 -28.38 28.28 -19.25
CA VAL A 9 -27.01 28.64 -18.86
C VAL A 9 -26.09 27.59 -19.47
N SER A 10 -25.21 28.03 -20.35
CA SER A 10 -24.20 27.17 -20.94
C SER A 10 -23.26 26.71 -19.84
N ILE A 11 -22.77 25.46 -19.88
CA ILE A 11 -21.75 24.99 -18.93
C ILE A 11 -20.47 25.84 -19.01
N PHE A 12 -20.27 26.50 -20.15
CA PHE A 12 -19.20 27.44 -20.42
C PHE A 12 -19.34 28.78 -19.68
N ASP A 13 -20.54 29.09 -19.17
CA ASP A 13 -20.86 30.32 -18.43
C ASP A 13 -20.95 30.10 -16.91
N LEU A 14 -20.62 28.89 -16.43
CA LEU A 14 -20.62 28.58 -15.00
C LEU A 14 -19.46 29.29 -14.29
N PRO A 15 -19.69 29.86 -13.09
CA PRO A 15 -18.63 30.25 -12.16
C PRO A 15 -17.65 29.11 -11.92
N GLU A 16 -16.37 29.46 -11.76
CA GLU A 16 -15.27 28.50 -11.58
C GLU A 16 -15.50 27.58 -10.37
N GLU A 17 -16.10 28.10 -9.30
CA GLU A 17 -16.40 27.35 -8.09
C GLU A 17 -17.46 26.27 -8.34
N LEU A 18 -18.52 26.58 -9.10
CA LEU A 18 -19.55 25.61 -9.46
C LEU A 18 -19.00 24.55 -10.41
N LEU A 19 -18.14 24.98 -11.35
CA LEU A 19 -17.45 24.06 -12.22
C LEU A 19 -16.55 23.10 -11.43
N ALA A 20 -15.77 23.60 -10.46
CA ALA A 20 -14.94 22.77 -9.59
C ALA A 20 -15.77 21.76 -8.79
N GLU A 21 -16.93 22.17 -8.27
CA GLU A 21 -17.88 21.31 -7.56
C GLU A 21 -18.45 20.18 -8.41
N ILE A 22 -18.59 20.40 -9.73
CA ILE A 22 -19.00 19.37 -10.69
C ILE A 22 -17.82 18.46 -11.01
N LEU A 23 -16.69 19.04 -11.44
CA LEU A 23 -15.54 18.29 -11.93
C LEU A 23 -14.91 17.41 -10.83
N LYS A 24 -14.89 17.85 -9.57
CA LYS A 24 -14.30 17.05 -8.47
C LYS A 24 -15.01 15.72 -8.24
N ARG A 25 -16.26 15.58 -8.69
CA ARG A 25 -17.09 14.37 -8.53
C ARG A 25 -16.88 13.36 -9.66
N LEU A 26 -16.22 13.77 -10.74
CA LEU A 26 -15.99 12.92 -11.90
C LEU A 26 -14.85 11.92 -11.65
N PRO A 27 -14.91 10.72 -12.25
CA PRO A 27 -13.78 9.81 -12.31
C PRO A 27 -12.57 10.46 -13.00
N VAL A 28 -11.36 10.03 -12.67
CA VAL A 28 -10.12 10.63 -13.18
C VAL A 28 -10.05 10.57 -14.70
N LYS A 29 -10.48 9.46 -15.32
CA LYS A 29 -10.58 9.35 -16.79
C LYS A 29 -11.49 10.40 -17.41
N SER A 30 -12.63 10.69 -16.78
CA SER A 30 -13.56 11.71 -17.27
C SER A 30 -12.98 13.11 -17.11
N ILE A 31 -12.24 13.36 -16.02
CA ILE A 31 -11.53 14.63 -15.80
C ILE A 31 -10.48 14.85 -16.90
N PHE A 32 -9.73 13.82 -17.30
CA PHE A 32 -8.79 13.95 -18.42
C PHE A 32 -9.48 14.37 -19.72
N HIS A 33 -10.65 13.81 -20.04
CA HIS A 33 -11.42 14.29 -21.20
C HIS A 33 -11.87 15.75 -21.02
N CYS A 34 -12.25 16.17 -19.81
CA CYS A 34 -12.62 17.55 -19.51
C CYS A 34 -11.46 18.54 -19.73
N MET A 35 -10.21 18.11 -19.54
CA MET A 35 -9.02 18.93 -19.83
C MET A 35 -8.90 19.30 -21.33
N PHE A 36 -9.54 18.57 -22.24
CA PHE A 36 -9.54 18.85 -23.68
C PHE A 36 -10.73 19.69 -24.16
N VAL A 37 -11.67 20.03 -23.28
CA VAL A 37 -12.89 20.77 -23.66
C VAL A 37 -12.59 22.25 -23.91
N GLN A 38 -11.88 22.91 -22.97
CA GLN A 38 -11.46 24.31 -23.11
C GLN A 38 -10.30 24.67 -22.17
N LYS A 39 -9.62 25.79 -22.45
CA LYS A 39 -8.44 26.23 -21.70
C LYS A 39 -8.71 26.55 -20.22
N SER A 40 -9.85 27.14 -19.88
CA SER A 40 -10.21 27.45 -18.49
C SER A 40 -10.35 26.18 -17.65
N TRP A 41 -10.96 25.13 -18.21
CA TRP A 41 -11.11 23.83 -17.55
C TRP A 41 -9.76 23.15 -17.36
N TYR A 42 -8.92 23.13 -18.39
CA TYR A 42 -7.55 22.64 -18.30
C TYR A 42 -6.78 23.34 -17.16
N ASN A 43 -6.84 24.68 -17.12
CA ASN A 43 -6.14 25.48 -16.11
C ASN A 43 -6.66 25.20 -14.69
N LEU A 44 -7.99 25.16 -14.50
CA LEU A 44 -8.62 24.83 -13.21
C LEU A 44 -8.17 23.44 -12.72
N ILE A 45 -8.28 22.43 -13.58
CA ILE A 45 -7.97 21.03 -13.23
C ILE A 45 -6.49 20.86 -12.86
N LYS A 46 -5.58 21.60 -13.51
CA LYS A 46 -4.14 21.53 -13.26
C LYS A 46 -3.72 22.28 -11.98
N THR A 47 -4.61 22.99 -11.30
CA THR A 47 -4.25 23.70 -10.07
C THR A 47 -4.04 22.72 -8.90
N PRO A 48 -3.04 22.94 -8.02
CA PRO A 48 -2.86 22.14 -6.81
C PRO A 48 -4.09 22.13 -5.90
N MET A 49 -4.84 23.25 -5.90
CA MET A 49 -6.08 23.39 -5.13
C MET A 49 -7.17 22.44 -5.65
N PHE A 50 -7.35 22.34 -6.96
CA PHE A 50 -8.31 21.40 -7.54
C PHE A 50 -7.88 19.94 -7.33
N VAL A 51 -6.59 19.63 -7.48
CA VAL A 51 -6.05 18.29 -7.18
C VAL A 51 -6.36 17.88 -5.74
N THR A 52 -6.13 18.79 -4.78
CA THR A 52 -6.45 18.57 -3.36
C THR A 52 -7.95 18.43 -3.12
N LEU A 53 -8.76 19.27 -3.78
CA LEU A 53 -10.22 19.24 -3.69
C LEU A 53 -10.81 17.92 -4.20
N HIS A 54 -10.32 17.43 -5.35
CA HIS A 54 -10.69 16.13 -5.91
C HIS A 54 -10.30 15.01 -4.97
N LEU A 55 -9.05 14.97 -4.51
CA LEU A 55 -8.57 13.95 -3.59
C LEU A 55 -9.44 13.91 -2.33
N ASN A 56 -9.70 15.04 -1.68
CA ASN A 56 -10.52 15.12 -0.47
C ASN A 56 -11.96 14.65 -0.71
N TYR A 57 -12.52 14.91 -1.88
CA TYR A 57 -13.81 14.36 -2.26
C TYR A 57 -13.78 12.83 -2.37
N GLN A 58 -12.74 12.25 -2.99
CA GLN A 58 -12.59 10.79 -3.07
C GLN A 58 -12.42 10.15 -1.68
N LYS A 59 -11.78 10.84 -0.72
CA LYS A 59 -11.61 10.37 0.67
C LYS A 59 -12.93 10.24 1.42
N ILE A 60 -13.78 11.27 1.36
CA ILE A 60 -14.96 11.40 2.22
C ILE A 60 -16.20 10.75 1.57
N SER A 61 -16.23 10.66 0.25
CA SER A 61 -17.38 10.12 -0.48
C SER A 61 -17.54 8.61 -0.23
N PRO A 62 -18.61 8.17 0.46
CA PRO A 62 -18.83 6.75 0.76
C PRO A 62 -19.01 5.92 -0.51
N HIS A 63 -19.45 6.56 -1.60
CA HIS A 63 -19.68 5.93 -2.89
C HIS A 63 -18.40 5.69 -3.71
N ASN A 64 -17.29 6.35 -3.35
CA ASN A 64 -16.03 6.26 -4.13
C ASN A 64 -14.89 5.58 -3.37
N HIS A 65 -14.87 5.64 -2.03
CA HIS A 65 -13.77 5.10 -1.22
C HIS A 65 -13.57 3.58 -1.34
N HIS A 66 -14.60 2.85 -1.78
CA HIS A 66 -14.62 1.39 -1.83
C HIS A 66 -14.97 0.81 -3.20
N LYS A 67 -14.68 1.57 -4.24
CA LYS A 67 -15.17 1.27 -5.60
C LYS A 67 -14.25 0.32 -6.35
N TYR A 68 -12.95 0.37 -6.09
CA TYR A 68 -11.94 -0.29 -6.92
C TYR A 68 -10.97 -1.15 -6.12
N LEU A 69 -10.43 -2.15 -6.82
CA LEU A 69 -9.28 -2.96 -6.43
C LEU A 69 -8.17 -2.76 -7.47
N LEU A 70 -6.94 -2.68 -7.01
CA LEU A 70 -5.74 -2.72 -7.83
C LEU A 70 -5.20 -4.15 -7.82
N PHE A 71 -5.06 -4.73 -9.01
CA PHE A 71 -4.45 -6.02 -9.26
C PHE A 71 -3.08 -5.79 -9.88
N ARG A 72 -2.03 -6.20 -9.19
CA ARG A 72 -0.68 -6.30 -9.74
C ARG A 72 -0.40 -7.75 -10.11
N ASN A 73 -0.18 -8.02 -11.39
CA ASN A 73 0.28 -9.33 -11.83
C ASN A 73 1.78 -9.48 -11.54
N CYS A 74 2.15 -10.50 -10.77
CA CYS A 74 3.55 -10.71 -10.36
C CYS A 74 4.45 -11.19 -11.50
N TYR A 75 3.90 -11.80 -12.55
CA TYR A 75 4.65 -12.43 -13.64
C TYR A 75 4.86 -11.54 -14.86
N CYS A 76 3.96 -10.60 -15.13
CA CYS A 76 4.07 -9.68 -16.26
C CYS A 76 3.99 -8.20 -15.84
N ASN A 77 3.94 -7.94 -14.53
CA ASN A 77 3.94 -6.61 -13.92
C ASN A 77 2.84 -5.68 -14.45
N THR A 78 1.80 -6.24 -15.06
CA THR A 78 0.65 -5.49 -15.51
C THR A 78 -0.19 -5.09 -14.29
N LEU A 79 -0.56 -3.82 -14.24
CA LEU A 79 -1.46 -3.29 -13.21
C LEU A 79 -2.83 -3.08 -13.82
N THR A 80 -3.85 -3.65 -13.21
CA THR A 80 -5.24 -3.45 -13.62
C THR A 80 -6.07 -2.93 -12.47
N VAL A 81 -6.89 -1.91 -12.73
CA VAL A 81 -7.89 -1.44 -11.79
C VAL A 81 -9.20 -2.11 -12.16
N ARG A 82 -9.83 -2.76 -11.18
CA ARG A 82 -11.09 -3.49 -11.34
C ARG A 82 -12.11 -2.99 -10.35
N TYR A 83 -13.40 -3.10 -10.68
CA TYR A 83 -14.47 -2.78 -9.74
C TYR A 83 -14.49 -3.80 -8.60
N ASP A 84 -14.68 -3.34 -7.36
CA ASP A 84 -14.88 -4.22 -6.20
C ASP A 84 -16.34 -4.69 -6.10
N ASP A 85 -16.79 -5.44 -7.11
CA ASP A 85 -18.10 -6.04 -7.17
C ASP A 85 -18.01 -7.52 -7.60
N VAL A 86 -19.16 -8.20 -7.65
CA VAL A 86 -19.24 -9.61 -8.05
C VAL A 86 -18.80 -9.87 -9.49
N GLN A 87 -18.73 -8.84 -10.34
CA GLN A 87 -18.32 -8.99 -11.74
C GLN A 87 -16.82 -8.74 -11.91
N CYS A 88 -16.16 -8.05 -10.97
CA CYS A 88 -14.74 -7.73 -10.97
C CYS A 88 -14.26 -7.19 -12.34
N LYS A 89 -15.10 -6.36 -12.97
CA LYS A 89 -14.86 -5.85 -14.32
C LYS A 89 -13.65 -4.95 -14.36
N GLU A 90 -12.87 -5.05 -15.42
CA GLU A 90 -11.76 -4.14 -15.66
C GLU A 90 -12.28 -2.71 -15.90
N TYR A 91 -11.75 -1.77 -15.13
CA TYR A 91 -11.90 -0.33 -15.33
C TYR A 91 -10.79 0.21 -16.23
N CYS A 92 -9.55 -0.21 -15.98
CA CYS A 92 -8.40 0.11 -16.82
C CYS A 92 -7.23 -0.84 -16.61
N THR A 93 -6.42 -0.98 -17.65
CA THR A 93 -5.05 -1.47 -17.57
C THR A 93 -4.09 -0.28 -17.56
N ILE A 94 -3.04 -0.37 -16.75
CA ILE A 94 -2.03 0.67 -16.54
C ILE A 94 -0.67 0.11 -16.95
N GLU A 95 0.03 0.86 -17.78
CA GLU A 95 1.44 0.60 -18.09
C GLU A 95 2.30 1.00 -16.89
N THR A 96 3.29 0.16 -16.58
CA THR A 96 4.23 0.40 -15.48
C THR A 96 5.17 1.56 -15.80
N ILE A 97 5.92 2.00 -14.78
CA ILE A 97 6.93 3.04 -14.97
C ILE A 97 7.97 2.53 -15.99
N PRO A 98 8.18 3.21 -17.14
CA PRO A 98 9.02 2.72 -18.24
C PRO A 98 10.50 2.44 -17.91
N HIS A 99 10.95 2.83 -16.71
CA HIS A 99 12.32 2.67 -16.24
C HIS A 99 12.43 1.74 -15.03
N LEU A 100 11.32 1.36 -14.40
CA LEU A 100 11.37 0.38 -13.33
C LEU A 100 11.53 -1.03 -13.92
N PRO A 101 12.34 -1.91 -13.29
CA PRO A 101 12.46 -3.29 -13.70
C PRO A 101 11.12 -3.99 -13.82
N ASP A 102 10.98 -4.80 -14.86
CA ASP A 102 9.72 -5.41 -15.26
C ASP A 102 9.15 -6.46 -14.30
N TYR A 103 9.79 -6.84 -13.19
CA TYR A 103 9.33 -8.02 -12.41
C TYR A 103 9.41 -7.90 -10.88
N PHE A 104 10.42 -7.21 -10.30
CA PHE A 104 10.66 -7.24 -8.85
C PHE A 104 10.93 -5.85 -8.27
N PHE A 105 9.92 -5.32 -7.57
CA PHE A 105 10.04 -4.11 -6.76
C PHE A 105 9.16 -4.21 -5.52
N TRP A 106 9.61 -3.58 -4.45
CA TRP A 106 8.78 -3.34 -3.27
C TRP A 106 7.77 -2.25 -3.62
N HIS A 107 6.55 -2.40 -3.12
CA HIS A 107 5.51 -1.40 -3.32
C HIS A 107 4.56 -1.33 -2.14
N ALA A 108 3.96 -0.15 -1.98
CA ALA A 108 2.82 0.08 -1.11
C ALA A 108 1.90 1.11 -1.78
N SER A 109 0.59 0.96 -1.64
CA SER A 109 -0.41 1.86 -2.22
C SER A 109 -1.18 2.60 -1.12
N SER A 110 -1.52 3.85 -1.38
CA SER A 110 -2.35 4.64 -0.48
C SER A 110 -2.99 5.80 -1.23
N TYR A 111 -4.31 5.95 -1.13
CA TYR A 111 -5.08 7.07 -1.69
C TYR A 111 -4.66 7.50 -3.11
N GLY A 112 -4.56 6.50 -4.01
CA GLY A 112 -4.27 6.70 -5.43
C GLY A 112 -2.81 6.98 -5.79
N LEU A 113 -1.90 7.02 -4.82
CA LEU A 113 -0.46 6.95 -5.06
C LEU A 113 0.08 5.56 -4.72
N MET A 114 1.16 5.20 -5.39
CA MET A 114 1.99 4.04 -5.06
C MET A 114 3.40 4.53 -4.72
N CYS A 115 3.97 4.00 -3.65
CA CYS A 115 5.39 4.11 -3.40
C CYS A 115 6.06 2.85 -3.92
N VAL A 116 7.17 3.01 -4.64
CA VAL A 116 7.87 1.92 -5.33
C VAL A 116 9.38 2.06 -5.18
N SER A 117 10.07 0.95 -4.94
CA SER A 117 11.54 0.91 -4.86
C SER A 117 12.10 -0.47 -5.15
N THR A 118 13.32 -0.53 -5.70
CA THR A 118 14.08 -1.78 -5.91
C THR A 118 15.28 -1.91 -4.99
N MET A 119 15.39 -1.06 -3.95
CA MET A 119 16.53 -1.05 -3.03
C MET A 119 16.72 -2.36 -2.23
N PHE A 120 15.72 -3.25 -2.25
CA PHE A 120 15.73 -4.54 -1.57
C PHE A 120 16.15 -5.71 -2.48
N PHE A 121 16.52 -5.47 -3.74
CA PHE A 121 16.86 -6.53 -4.69
C PHE A 121 18.29 -6.36 -5.20
N GLU A 122 19.15 -7.36 -4.97
CA GLU A 122 20.58 -7.31 -5.29
C GLU A 122 20.86 -7.08 -6.79
N ASP A 123 20.24 -7.88 -7.66
CA ASP A 123 20.50 -7.85 -9.11
C ASP A 123 20.03 -6.55 -9.78
N ARG A 124 19.16 -5.78 -9.11
CA ARG A 124 18.44 -4.62 -9.68
C ARG A 124 18.38 -3.43 -8.70
N TYR A 125 19.40 -3.32 -7.86
CA TYR A 125 19.47 -2.31 -6.83
C TYR A 125 19.41 -0.89 -7.42
N ASP A 126 18.36 -0.17 -7.07
CA ASP A 126 18.24 1.28 -7.24
C ASP A 126 17.94 1.89 -5.86
N PRO A 127 18.81 2.78 -5.35
CA PRO A 127 18.60 3.42 -4.05
C PRO A 127 17.43 4.42 -4.02
N ASN A 128 16.87 4.74 -5.17
CA ASN A 128 15.78 5.70 -5.29
C ASN A 128 14.45 5.13 -4.79
N ILE A 129 13.62 6.05 -4.30
CA ILE A 129 12.23 5.79 -3.94
C ILE A 129 11.37 6.64 -4.86
N TYR A 130 10.35 6.03 -5.44
CA TYR A 130 9.46 6.69 -6.39
C TYR A 130 8.06 6.76 -5.80
N LEU A 131 7.42 7.93 -5.89
CA LEU A 131 5.98 8.06 -5.74
C LEU A 131 5.35 8.16 -7.12
N TRP A 132 4.39 7.31 -7.41
CA TRP A 132 3.78 7.19 -8.72
C TRP A 132 2.27 7.22 -8.62
N ASN A 133 1.64 8.04 -9.46
CA ASN A 133 0.21 7.98 -9.68
C ASN A 133 -0.07 7.16 -10.95
N PRO A 134 -0.63 5.94 -10.82
CA PRO A 134 -0.87 5.06 -11.95
C PRO A 134 -1.90 5.60 -12.96
N LEU A 135 -2.93 6.33 -12.50
CA LEU A 135 -3.95 6.87 -13.39
C LEU A 135 -3.48 8.14 -14.11
N VAL A 136 -2.65 8.95 -13.45
CA VAL A 136 -2.06 10.16 -14.02
C VAL A 136 -0.81 9.83 -14.86
N GLN A 137 -0.23 8.64 -14.68
CA GLN A 137 1.02 8.20 -15.29
C GLN A 137 2.19 9.17 -15.08
N LYS A 138 2.22 9.81 -13.92
CA LYS A 138 3.32 10.66 -13.48
C LYS A 138 3.93 10.09 -12.22
N TYR A 139 5.24 10.15 -12.14
CA TYR A 139 6.00 9.77 -10.97
C TYR A 139 6.90 10.91 -10.51
N LYS A 140 7.34 10.81 -9.27
CA LYS A 140 8.26 11.71 -8.60
C LYS A 140 9.33 10.87 -7.93
N THR A 141 10.59 11.14 -8.25
CA THR A 141 11.73 10.59 -7.51
C THR A 141 11.88 11.37 -6.22
N LEU A 142 11.97 10.66 -5.09
CA LEU A 142 12.19 11.29 -3.80
C LEU A 142 13.64 11.79 -3.69
N PRO A 143 13.88 12.91 -2.99
CA PRO A 143 15.24 13.32 -2.66
C PRO A 143 15.92 12.23 -1.84
N ASP A 144 17.26 12.21 -1.87
CA ASP A 144 18.02 11.23 -1.13
C ASP A 144 17.70 11.25 0.37
N SER A 145 17.44 10.06 0.90
CA SER A 145 17.31 9.89 2.35
C SER A 145 18.68 10.11 2.98
N SER A 146 18.74 10.88 4.07
CA SER A 146 19.97 11.04 4.88
C SER A 146 20.39 9.77 5.65
N LEU A 147 19.69 8.66 5.42
CA LEU A 147 19.96 7.37 6.02
C LEU A 147 21.00 6.62 5.15
N PRO A 148 21.87 5.81 5.77
CA PRO A 148 22.79 4.96 5.03
C PRO A 148 21.99 4.05 4.09
N ARG A 149 22.55 3.86 2.90
CA ARG A 149 22.02 2.94 1.91
C ARG A 149 23.02 1.81 1.79
N PHE A 150 22.56 0.58 1.93
CA PHE A 150 23.42 -0.59 1.82
C PHE A 150 23.12 -1.30 0.52
N SER A 151 24.18 -1.65 -0.22
CA SER A 151 24.05 -2.60 -1.31
C SER A 151 24.28 -4.01 -0.77
N PHE A 152 23.60 -5.01 -1.31
CA PHE A 152 23.78 -6.42 -0.93
C PHE A 152 25.22 -6.92 -1.11
N LYS A 153 26.00 -6.26 -1.99
CA LYS A 153 27.40 -6.59 -2.28
C LYS A 153 28.39 -6.31 -1.15
N GLU A 154 27.99 -5.51 -0.16
CA GLU A 154 28.87 -5.12 0.96
C GLU A 154 28.75 -6.03 2.19
N ARG A 155 27.98 -7.13 2.11
CA ARG A 155 27.69 -7.95 3.30
C ARG A 155 28.06 -9.42 3.10
N GLU A 156 28.84 -9.95 4.04
CA GLU A 156 29.00 -11.39 4.19
C GLU A 156 27.69 -12.01 4.69
N TRP A 157 27.32 -13.14 4.12
CA TRP A 157 26.13 -13.88 4.52
C TRP A 157 26.27 -14.41 5.96
N PRO A 158 25.23 -14.35 6.81
CA PRO A 158 23.88 -13.89 6.52
C PRO A 158 23.70 -12.38 6.70
N ALA A 159 23.56 -11.66 5.58
CA ALA A 159 23.17 -10.26 5.54
C ALA A 159 21.70 -10.13 5.92
N ARG A 160 21.40 -10.04 7.21
CA ARG A 160 20.02 -9.91 7.69
C ARG A 160 19.48 -8.53 7.33
N GLU A 161 18.27 -8.50 6.79
CA GLU A 161 17.59 -7.29 6.35
C GLU A 161 17.38 -6.35 7.54
N TRP A 162 18.09 -5.23 7.53
CA TRP A 162 17.92 -4.15 8.49
C TRP A 162 17.62 -2.86 7.76
N GLN A 163 16.78 -2.97 6.73
CA GLN A 163 16.17 -1.86 6.03
C GLN A 163 14.72 -2.22 5.69
N ALA A 164 13.80 -1.30 5.92
CA ALA A 164 12.41 -1.46 5.48
C ALA A 164 11.82 -0.11 5.09
N LEU A 165 10.79 -0.15 4.25
CA LEU A 165 9.99 1.00 3.88
C LEU A 165 8.56 0.82 4.37
N ALA A 166 7.88 1.91 4.65
CA ALA A 166 6.42 1.99 4.74
C ALA A 166 5.94 3.26 4.07
N PHE A 167 4.73 3.21 3.52
CA PHE A 167 4.15 4.34 2.83
C PHE A 167 2.65 4.43 3.10
N GLY A 168 2.18 5.63 3.37
CA GLY A 168 0.76 5.88 3.35
C GLY A 168 0.38 7.33 3.55
N PHE A 169 -0.91 7.58 3.36
CA PHE A 169 -1.51 8.88 3.57
C PHE A 169 -1.90 9.09 5.04
N VAL A 170 -1.69 10.29 5.55
CA VAL A 170 -2.11 10.71 6.89
C VAL A 170 -3.19 11.78 6.78
N LEU A 171 -4.42 11.42 7.19
CA LEU A 171 -5.59 12.30 7.10
C LEU A 171 -5.41 13.60 7.89
N ASP A 172 -4.91 13.53 9.12
CA ASP A 172 -4.78 14.68 10.04
C ASP A 172 -3.95 15.84 9.47
N ILE A 173 -2.88 15.52 8.75
CA ILE A 173 -1.96 16.50 8.16
C ILE A 173 -2.13 16.64 6.64
N ASN A 174 -3.09 15.90 6.08
CA ASN A 174 -3.36 15.83 4.65
C ASN A 174 -2.09 15.64 3.81
N ASP A 175 -1.25 14.65 4.15
CA ASP A 175 0.06 14.43 3.55
C ASP A 175 0.31 12.94 3.27
N TYR A 176 1.19 12.67 2.31
CA TYR A 176 1.74 11.35 2.07
C TYR A 176 3.10 11.24 2.73
N LEU A 177 3.29 10.20 3.54
CA LEU A 177 4.54 9.94 4.23
C LEU A 177 5.20 8.66 3.71
N VAL A 178 6.53 8.69 3.62
CA VAL A 178 7.35 7.49 3.47
C VAL A 178 8.22 7.36 4.70
N VAL A 179 8.16 6.21 5.37
CA VAL A 179 9.04 5.87 6.48
C VAL A 179 10.12 4.92 5.96
N HIS A 180 11.37 5.26 6.19
CA HIS A 180 12.53 4.43 5.89
C HIS A 180 13.26 4.14 7.20
N ILE A 181 13.38 2.86 7.55
CA ILE A 181 14.02 2.43 8.80
C ILE A 181 15.28 1.64 8.47
N VAL A 182 16.38 1.94 9.18
CA VAL A 182 17.67 1.30 8.99
C VAL A 182 18.32 1.05 10.35
N LYS A 183 18.86 -0.16 10.59
CA LYS A 183 19.81 -0.38 11.70
C LYS A 183 21.22 -0.55 11.14
N LEU A 184 22.18 0.12 11.78
CA LEU A 184 23.59 -0.05 11.48
C LEU A 184 24.08 -1.35 12.09
N ASP A 185 24.81 -2.13 11.30
CA ASP A 185 25.57 -3.25 11.83
C ASP A 185 26.82 -2.71 12.54
N SER A 186 27.11 -3.23 13.74
CA SER A 186 28.26 -2.81 14.56
C SER A 186 29.54 -3.57 14.20
N SER A 187 29.71 -3.97 12.95
CA SER A 187 30.81 -4.84 12.49
C SER A 187 32.11 -4.08 12.14
N SER A 188 32.23 -2.79 12.45
CA SER A 188 33.55 -2.14 12.42
C SER A 188 34.39 -2.61 13.61
N GLU A 189 35.50 -3.26 13.32
CA GLU A 189 36.53 -3.88 14.20
C GLU A 189 37.22 -2.94 15.20
N SER A 190 36.50 -2.04 15.87
CA SER A 190 36.98 -1.38 17.08
C SER A 190 36.25 -2.00 18.27
N GLU A 191 36.81 -3.11 18.77
CA GLU A 191 36.54 -3.61 20.12
C GLU A 191 36.76 -2.47 21.12
N LEU A 192 35.69 -1.77 21.51
CA LEU A 192 35.52 -1.09 22.81
C LEU A 192 34.23 -0.24 22.91
N ASP A 193 33.50 0.02 21.82
CA ASP A 193 32.21 0.72 21.91
C ASP A 193 31.03 -0.20 21.58
N SER A 194 30.13 -0.31 22.55
CA SER A 194 28.88 -1.07 22.61
C SER A 194 28.13 -1.25 21.29
N HIS A 195 27.61 -2.46 21.06
CA HIS A 195 26.50 -2.78 20.17
C HIS A 195 25.50 -1.61 20.07
N SER A 196 25.52 -0.85 18.97
CA SER A 196 24.52 0.21 18.82
C SER A 196 23.18 -0.44 18.48
N ASP A 197 22.37 -0.69 19.50
CA ASP A 197 20.93 -0.98 19.37
C ASP A 197 20.13 0.25 18.88
N SER A 198 20.81 1.18 18.21
CA SER A 198 20.24 2.39 17.63
C SER A 198 19.63 2.09 16.27
N VAL A 199 18.39 2.50 16.09
CA VAL A 199 17.68 2.42 14.82
C VAL A 199 17.52 3.83 14.27
N MET A 200 17.93 4.02 13.01
CA MET A 200 17.71 5.25 12.27
C MET A 200 16.39 5.19 11.52
N ILE A 201 15.63 6.27 11.62
CA ILE A 201 14.31 6.38 11.00
C ILE A 201 14.28 7.70 10.21
N GLY A 202 13.98 7.61 8.92
CA GLY A 202 13.72 8.73 8.04
C GLY A 202 12.24 8.80 7.73
N VAL A 203 11.63 9.97 7.93
CA VAL A 203 10.24 10.23 7.51
C VAL A 203 10.25 11.31 6.45
N TYR A 204 9.89 10.94 5.23
CA TYR A 204 9.66 11.86 4.12
C TYR A 204 8.22 12.39 4.17
N SER A 205 8.05 13.67 3.87
CA SER A 205 6.75 14.32 3.66
C SER A 205 6.65 14.83 2.23
N LEU A 206 5.57 14.47 1.52
CA LEU A 206 5.35 14.95 0.16
C LEU A 206 5.07 16.45 0.13
N ASN A 207 4.29 16.97 1.08
CA ASN A 207 3.95 18.40 1.15
C ASN A 207 5.18 19.28 1.35
N THR A 208 6.14 18.84 2.16
CA THR A 208 7.39 19.60 2.40
C THR A 208 8.50 19.22 1.43
N ASN A 209 8.40 18.07 0.75
CA ASN A 209 9.44 17.49 -0.09
C ASN A 209 10.78 17.33 0.66
N THR A 210 10.74 16.95 1.94
CA THR A 210 11.93 16.79 2.79
C THR A 210 11.86 15.53 3.65
N TRP A 211 13.04 15.02 4.01
CA TRP A 211 13.23 13.97 5.01
C TRP A 211 13.52 14.55 6.39
N LYS A 212 12.90 13.98 7.42
CA LYS A 212 13.27 14.19 8.82
C LYS A 212 13.91 12.92 9.36
N LYS A 213 15.12 13.03 9.90
CA LYS A 213 15.86 11.92 10.50
C LYS A 213 15.65 11.87 12.01
N LYS A 214 15.53 10.65 12.54
CA LYS A 214 15.47 10.32 13.96
C LYS A 214 16.38 9.13 14.24
N ILE A 215 16.87 9.05 15.46
CA ILE A 215 17.64 7.94 15.98
C ILE A 215 16.95 7.52 17.28
N GLN A 216 16.68 6.22 17.42
CA GLN A 216 16.13 5.66 18.65
C GLN A 216 17.05 4.56 19.15
N ASP A 217 17.58 4.76 20.36
CA ASP A 217 18.52 3.84 21.01
C ASP A 217 17.79 2.72 21.79
N ASN A 218 18.55 1.69 22.16
CA ASN A 218 18.08 0.55 22.97
C ASN A 218 16.89 -0.20 22.36
N VAL A 219 16.90 -0.35 21.04
CA VAL A 219 15.91 -1.13 20.29
C VAL A 219 16.42 -2.56 20.09
N SER A 220 16.05 -3.45 21.02
CA SER A 220 16.39 -4.87 20.99
C SER A 220 15.54 -5.64 19.96
N ILE A 221 16.04 -5.68 18.73
CA ILE A 221 15.45 -6.38 17.58
C ILE A 221 16.56 -7.21 16.93
N TYR A 222 16.18 -8.29 16.26
CA TYR A 222 17.06 -9.17 15.52
C TYR A 222 16.96 -8.98 14.00
N GLY A 223 15.78 -8.65 13.48
CA GLY A 223 15.55 -8.35 12.07
C GLY A 223 14.15 -7.79 11.81
N ILE A 224 13.96 -7.25 10.62
CA ILE A 224 12.68 -6.74 10.13
C ILE A 224 12.40 -7.37 8.77
N ASP A 225 11.14 -7.76 8.54
CA ASP A 225 10.67 -8.16 7.23
C ASP A 225 10.35 -6.89 6.43
N GLY A 226 11.09 -6.66 5.35
CA GLY A 226 10.91 -5.49 4.50
C GLY A 226 9.71 -5.57 3.56
N TYR A 227 9.11 -6.75 3.37
CA TYR A 227 8.09 -6.99 2.35
C TYR A 227 6.66 -6.85 2.89
N ASP A 228 6.39 -7.41 4.07
CA ASP A 228 5.07 -7.35 4.71
C ASP A 228 4.93 -6.09 5.57
N VAL A 229 4.26 -5.08 4.99
CA VAL A 229 4.11 -3.74 5.57
C VAL A 229 2.68 -3.23 5.49
N ALA A 230 2.22 -2.61 6.58
CA ALA A 230 0.98 -1.85 6.60
C ALA A 230 1.22 -0.44 7.12
N PHE A 231 0.54 0.56 6.54
CA PHE A 231 0.57 1.93 7.04
C PHE A 231 -0.86 2.40 7.27
N VAL A 232 -1.19 2.70 8.54
CA VAL A 232 -2.55 3.03 8.94
C VAL A 232 -2.51 4.19 9.92
N ASN A 233 -3.27 5.25 9.63
CA ASN A 233 -3.41 6.42 10.51
C ASN A 233 -2.09 7.05 10.97
N GLY A 234 -1.08 7.09 10.09
CA GLY A 234 0.23 7.65 10.45
C GLY A 234 1.15 6.70 11.22
N VAL A 235 0.74 5.44 11.40
CA VAL A 235 1.56 4.41 12.02
C VAL A 235 1.98 3.39 10.97
N ALA A 236 3.29 3.20 10.84
CA ALA A 236 3.89 2.16 10.01
C ALA A 236 4.01 0.87 10.84
N TYR A 237 3.68 -0.27 10.24
CA TYR A 237 3.74 -1.59 10.85
C TYR A 237 4.54 -2.53 9.96
N TRP A 238 5.40 -3.33 10.57
CA TRP A 238 6.16 -4.39 9.91
C TRP A 238 6.14 -5.65 10.76
N VAL A 239 6.29 -6.79 10.11
CA VAL A 239 6.67 -8.02 10.81
C VAL A 239 8.17 -7.93 11.14
N GLY A 240 8.55 -8.31 12.34
CA GLY A 240 9.95 -8.33 12.76
C GLY A 240 10.25 -9.50 13.69
N PHE A 241 11.51 -9.60 14.08
CA PHE A 241 12.00 -10.64 14.98
C PHE A 241 12.69 -9.99 16.16
N ASN A 242 12.32 -10.36 17.39
CA ASN A 242 13.00 -9.87 18.58
C ASN A 242 14.35 -10.58 18.77
N SER A 243 15.13 -10.18 19.78
CA SER A 243 16.45 -10.77 20.08
C SER A 243 16.45 -12.28 20.36
N ASN A 244 15.31 -12.86 20.69
CA ASN A 244 15.13 -14.31 20.86
C ASN A 244 14.67 -14.99 19.56
N GLU A 245 14.73 -14.29 18.42
CA GLU A 245 14.27 -14.72 17.10
C GLU A 245 12.77 -15.03 17.02
N HIS A 246 11.99 -14.56 18.01
CA HIS A 246 10.55 -14.69 17.99
C HIS A 246 9.92 -13.58 17.15
N LYS A 247 8.92 -13.95 16.33
CA LYS A 247 8.13 -13.00 15.54
C LYS A 247 7.41 -12.00 16.46
N ILE A 248 7.40 -10.74 16.04
CA ILE A 248 6.74 -9.60 16.68
C ILE A 248 6.19 -8.66 15.60
N ILE A 249 5.29 -7.77 15.98
CA ILE A 249 4.96 -6.60 15.15
C ILE A 249 5.78 -5.41 15.62
N MET A 250 6.51 -4.80 14.69
CA MET A 250 7.15 -3.51 14.88
C MET A 250 6.19 -2.42 14.44
N CYS A 251 6.04 -1.36 15.23
CA CYS A 251 5.27 -0.19 14.79
C CYS A 251 5.97 1.13 15.09
N PHE A 252 5.97 2.04 14.12
CA PHE A 252 6.48 3.39 14.26
C PHE A 252 5.36 4.40 14.06
N ASP A 253 5.09 5.19 15.09
CA ASP A 253 4.10 6.26 15.05
C ASP A 253 4.76 7.57 14.62
N THR A 254 4.40 8.06 13.43
CA THR A 254 4.95 9.29 12.85
C THR A 254 4.54 10.57 13.58
N LYS A 255 3.52 10.51 14.45
CA LYS A 255 3.07 11.66 15.25
C LYS A 255 3.85 11.79 16.55
N THR A 256 4.12 10.65 17.20
CA THR A 256 4.88 10.63 18.45
C THR A 256 6.38 10.44 18.25
N ASP A 257 6.81 10.04 17.04
CA ASP A 257 8.18 9.65 16.70
C ASP A 257 8.68 8.45 17.54
N ILE A 258 7.80 7.54 17.94
CA ILE A 258 8.14 6.39 18.80
C ILE A 258 8.02 5.08 18.03
N LEU A 259 9.11 4.30 18.02
CA LEU A 259 9.13 2.90 17.59
C LEU A 259 8.81 1.99 18.80
N ARG A 260 7.84 1.08 18.63
CA ARG A 260 7.38 0.13 19.64
C ARG A 260 7.33 -1.30 19.08
N GLN A 261 7.35 -2.27 20.00
CA GLN A 261 7.14 -3.68 19.71
C GLN A 261 5.76 -4.08 20.24
N ILE A 262 5.02 -4.85 19.45
CA ILE A 262 3.72 -5.40 19.80
C ILE A 262 3.82 -6.94 19.77
N PRO A 263 3.47 -7.63 20.87
CA PRO A 263 3.45 -9.09 20.88
C PRO A 263 2.35 -9.62 19.95
N LEU A 264 2.61 -10.79 19.36
CA LEU A 264 1.64 -11.49 18.52
C LEU A 264 0.53 -12.15 19.35
N PRO A 265 -0.63 -12.48 18.75
CA PRO A 265 -1.64 -13.31 19.42
C PRO A 265 -1.04 -14.68 19.81
N GLU A 266 -1.58 -15.32 20.87
CA GLU A 266 -1.01 -16.51 21.54
C GLU A 266 -0.63 -17.69 20.61
N TRP A 267 -1.25 -17.80 19.43
CA TRP A 267 -0.99 -18.87 18.46
C TRP A 267 0.07 -18.52 17.40
N GLY A 268 0.78 -17.39 17.55
CA GLY A 268 1.80 -16.93 16.60
C GLY A 268 3.16 -17.64 16.69
N TYR A 269 3.35 -18.62 17.58
CA TYR A 269 4.68 -19.12 17.97
C TYR A 269 5.02 -20.55 17.50
N GLU A 270 4.04 -21.42 17.23
CA GLU A 270 4.31 -22.82 16.86
C GLU A 270 3.50 -23.23 15.60
N GLY A 271 4.20 -23.71 14.56
CA GLY A 271 3.58 -24.36 13.38
C GLY A 271 2.95 -23.45 12.31
N CYS A 272 2.91 -22.13 12.50
CA CYS A 272 2.34 -21.19 11.52
C CYS A 272 3.39 -20.66 10.50
N SER A 273 3.00 -20.52 9.23
CA SER A 273 3.88 -20.02 8.15
C SER A 273 4.15 -18.49 8.25
N ASN A 274 4.76 -17.89 7.23
CA ASN A 274 5.03 -16.45 7.19
C ASN A 274 3.72 -15.64 7.21
N PRO A 275 3.48 -14.82 8.24
CA PRO A 275 2.27 -14.01 8.31
C PRO A 275 2.30 -12.86 7.32
N THR A 276 1.13 -12.42 6.87
CA THR A 276 0.99 -11.16 6.14
C THR A 276 0.28 -10.11 7.00
N ILE A 277 0.58 -8.84 6.76
CA ILE A 277 -0.12 -7.72 7.38
C ILE A 277 -0.76 -6.82 6.32
N HIS A 278 -1.98 -6.41 6.60
CA HIS A 278 -2.75 -5.56 5.69
C HIS A 278 -3.45 -4.43 6.45
N PRO A 279 -3.57 -3.23 5.87
CA PRO A 279 -4.48 -2.21 6.37
C PRO A 279 -5.91 -2.75 6.49
N PHE A 280 -6.55 -2.56 7.65
CA PHE A 280 -7.91 -3.00 7.91
C PHE A 280 -8.66 -1.93 8.72
N ASN A 281 -9.55 -1.20 8.05
CA ASN A 281 -10.24 -0.04 8.62
C ASN A 281 -9.23 0.98 9.22
N GLN A 282 -9.30 1.21 10.53
CA GLN A 282 -8.41 2.12 11.27
C GLN A 282 -7.27 1.38 12.00
N SER A 283 -7.05 0.10 11.69
CA SER A 283 -6.03 -0.75 12.30
C SER A 283 -5.39 -1.67 11.25
N ILE A 284 -4.65 -2.68 11.70
CA ILE A 284 -4.07 -3.72 10.84
C ILE A 284 -4.79 -5.06 11.03
N ALA A 285 -4.91 -5.81 9.94
CA ALA A 285 -5.19 -7.23 9.96
C ALA A 285 -3.86 -7.99 9.89
N TYR A 286 -3.71 -8.98 10.75
CA TYR A 286 -2.62 -9.95 10.80
C TYR A 286 -3.17 -11.31 10.40
N ILE A 287 -2.67 -11.86 9.30
CA ILE A 287 -3.16 -13.11 8.73
C ILE A 287 -2.09 -14.18 8.90
N VAL A 288 -2.49 -15.33 9.43
CA VAL A 288 -1.61 -16.49 9.65
C VAL A 288 -2.24 -17.76 9.15
N HIS A 289 -1.38 -18.67 8.69
CA HIS A 289 -1.79 -19.98 8.18
C HIS A 289 -1.37 -21.07 9.15
N GLU A 290 -2.34 -21.87 9.59
CA GLU A 290 -2.15 -23.04 10.43
C GLU A 290 -2.05 -24.28 9.51
N GLU A 291 -0.87 -24.92 9.51
CA GLU A 291 -0.56 -26.14 8.75
C GLU A 291 -0.96 -26.12 7.26
N TYR A 292 -0.99 -24.94 6.64
CA TYR A 292 -1.48 -24.74 5.25
C TYR A 292 -2.94 -25.20 5.02
N ARG A 293 -3.71 -25.38 6.08
CA ARG A 293 -5.11 -25.88 6.03
C ARG A 293 -6.13 -24.89 6.55
N LYS A 294 -5.72 -23.98 7.42
CA LYS A 294 -6.59 -22.94 7.96
C LYS A 294 -5.93 -21.59 7.89
N VAL A 295 -6.74 -20.56 7.69
CA VAL A 295 -6.30 -19.17 7.73
C VAL A 295 -7.03 -18.46 8.83
N HIS A 296 -6.27 -17.81 9.71
CA HIS A 296 -6.82 -17.00 10.78
C HIS A 296 -6.49 -15.53 10.52
N MET A 297 -7.48 -14.68 10.69
CA MET A 297 -7.29 -13.23 10.64
C MET A 297 -7.53 -12.63 12.02
N TYR A 298 -6.54 -11.91 12.53
CA TYR A 298 -6.62 -11.12 13.74
C TYR A 298 -6.59 -9.65 13.39
N VAL A 299 -7.35 -8.83 14.11
CA VAL A 299 -7.30 -7.37 13.97
C VAL A 299 -6.74 -6.79 15.26
N LEU A 300 -5.72 -5.95 15.12
CA LEU A 300 -5.12 -5.26 16.24
C LEU A 300 -6.14 -4.28 16.84
N LYS A 301 -6.26 -4.27 18.16
CA LYS A 301 -7.02 -3.30 18.93
C LYS A 301 -6.05 -2.50 19.78
N ASP A 302 -6.21 -1.19 19.74
CA ASP A 302 -5.55 -0.26 20.64
C ASP A 302 -6.66 0.44 21.42
N ASP A 303 -6.90 -0.03 22.64
CA ASP A 303 -7.90 0.52 23.54
C ASP A 303 -7.19 1.40 24.58
N PRO A 304 -7.54 2.69 24.71
CA PRO A 304 -6.90 3.58 25.69
C PRO A 304 -6.97 3.11 27.15
N LEU A 305 -7.95 2.27 27.49
CA LEU A 305 -8.19 1.73 28.85
C LEU A 305 -7.58 0.34 29.02
N ASN A 306 -7.72 -0.53 28.00
CA ASN A 306 -7.36 -1.94 28.08
C ASN A 306 -5.99 -2.26 27.45
N GLY A 307 -5.37 -1.27 26.80
CA GLY A 307 -4.11 -1.42 26.08
C GLY A 307 -4.28 -2.12 24.74
N ILE A 308 -3.17 -2.72 24.28
CA ILE A 308 -3.10 -3.38 22.98
C ILE A 308 -3.55 -4.84 23.12
N SER A 309 -4.46 -5.27 22.26
CA SER A 309 -4.92 -6.67 22.18
C SER A 309 -5.21 -7.10 20.75
N TRP A 310 -5.41 -8.40 20.52
CA TRP A 310 -5.77 -8.95 19.22
C TRP A 310 -7.20 -9.52 19.25
N GLU A 311 -8.03 -9.12 18.30
CA GLU A 311 -9.38 -9.67 18.11
C GLU A 311 -9.36 -10.67 16.95
N LYS A 312 -9.73 -11.93 17.18
CA LYS A 312 -9.92 -12.90 16.09
C LYS A 312 -11.16 -12.54 15.29
N LYS A 313 -11.00 -12.24 14.00
CA LYS A 313 -12.10 -11.88 13.09
C LYS A 313 -12.63 -13.05 12.28
N THR A 314 -11.74 -13.89 11.78
CA THR A 314 -12.14 -15.08 11.01
C THR A 314 -11.15 -16.22 11.19
N SER A 315 -11.63 -17.42 10.88
CA SER A 315 -10.93 -18.70 10.93
C SER A 315 -11.52 -19.59 9.84
N VAL A 316 -10.88 -19.65 8.68
CA VAL A 316 -11.43 -20.33 7.51
C VAL A 316 -10.65 -21.58 7.18
N SER A 317 -11.35 -22.64 6.78
CA SER A 317 -10.74 -23.91 6.37
C SER A 317 -10.49 -23.93 4.86
N LEU A 318 -9.23 -24.02 4.46
CA LEU A 318 -8.84 -24.03 3.05
C LEU A 318 -9.19 -25.36 2.37
N GLY A 319 -9.81 -25.27 1.19
CA GLY A 319 -10.05 -26.42 0.32
C GLY A 319 -8.76 -26.98 -0.26
N LYS A 320 -8.85 -28.22 -0.77
CA LYS A 320 -7.68 -28.97 -1.29
C LYS A 320 -6.94 -28.31 -2.46
N ASN A 321 -7.62 -27.43 -3.20
CA ASN A 321 -7.10 -26.79 -4.40
C ASN A 321 -6.79 -25.29 -4.19
N THR A 322 -6.95 -24.81 -2.96
CA THR A 322 -6.74 -23.42 -2.60
C THR A 322 -5.28 -23.25 -2.18
N LYS A 323 -4.59 -22.28 -2.76
CA LYS A 323 -3.27 -21.87 -2.27
C LYS A 323 -3.43 -21.26 -0.90
N TRP A 324 -2.45 -21.50 -0.05
CA TRP A 324 -2.47 -20.98 1.30
C TRP A 324 -2.26 -19.46 1.33
N GLU A 325 -1.55 -18.87 0.37
CA GLU A 325 -1.23 -17.43 0.37
C GLU A 325 -2.47 -16.53 0.20
N THR A 326 -2.54 -15.49 1.02
CA THR A 326 -3.57 -14.43 0.89
C THR A 326 -3.09 -13.42 -0.16
N LEU A 327 -3.88 -13.21 -1.22
CA LEU A 327 -3.53 -12.25 -2.29
C LEU A 327 -3.73 -10.79 -1.86
N GLY A 328 -4.54 -10.56 -0.83
CA GLY A 328 -4.85 -9.27 -0.24
C GLY A 328 -6.26 -9.19 0.30
N LEU A 329 -6.76 -7.97 0.53
CA LEU A 329 -8.08 -7.71 1.09
C LEU A 329 -8.96 -6.94 0.10
N ARG A 330 -10.25 -7.26 0.11
CA ARG A 330 -11.29 -6.43 -0.51
C ARG A 330 -11.49 -5.13 0.28
N ASN A 331 -12.22 -4.16 -0.28
CA ASN A 331 -12.53 -2.91 0.43
C ASN A 331 -13.35 -3.11 1.70
N ASN A 332 -14.16 -4.16 1.77
CA ASN A 332 -14.91 -4.55 2.97
C ASN A 332 -14.06 -5.37 3.96
N GLY A 333 -12.78 -5.59 3.69
CA GLY A 333 -11.85 -6.32 4.54
C GLY A 333 -11.91 -7.84 4.42
N VAL A 334 -12.68 -8.40 3.49
CA VAL A 334 -12.69 -9.85 3.24
C VAL A 334 -11.40 -10.27 2.52
N PRO A 335 -10.66 -11.27 3.04
CA PRO A 335 -9.47 -11.80 2.37
C PRO A 335 -9.77 -12.49 1.04
N ILE A 336 -8.86 -12.34 0.08
CA ILE A 336 -8.94 -12.96 -1.25
C ILE A 336 -7.88 -14.05 -1.34
N PHE A 337 -8.30 -15.24 -1.76
CA PHE A 337 -7.42 -16.39 -1.93
C PHE A 337 -7.35 -16.83 -3.40
N GLU A 338 -6.22 -17.43 -3.75
CA GLU A 338 -6.02 -18.07 -5.05
C GLU A 338 -6.43 -19.54 -4.97
N SER A 339 -7.21 -20.00 -5.94
CA SER A 339 -7.37 -21.42 -6.24
C SER A 339 -6.87 -21.68 -7.67
N LEU A 340 -6.66 -22.94 -8.04
CA LEU A 340 -5.96 -23.36 -9.27
C LEU A 340 -6.30 -22.53 -10.53
N TYR A 341 -7.58 -22.14 -10.71
CA TYR A 341 -8.03 -21.41 -11.90
C TYR A 341 -8.95 -20.22 -11.60
N ASN A 342 -9.26 -19.95 -10.33
CA ASN A 342 -10.22 -18.95 -9.90
C ASN A 342 -9.73 -18.17 -8.68
N LEU A 343 -10.38 -17.04 -8.37
CA LEU A 343 -10.21 -16.35 -7.10
C LEU A 343 -11.41 -16.66 -6.22
N ILE A 344 -11.16 -16.91 -4.93
CA ILE A 344 -12.20 -17.28 -3.98
C ILE A 344 -12.16 -16.38 -2.74
N LEU A 345 -13.31 -16.30 -2.08
CA LEU A 345 -13.51 -15.72 -0.75
C LEU A 345 -14.05 -16.82 0.16
N TYR A 346 -14.08 -16.53 1.45
CA TYR A 346 -14.80 -17.33 2.42
C TYR A 346 -15.90 -16.50 3.06
N ASP A 347 -17.06 -17.11 3.23
CA ASP A 347 -18.11 -16.56 4.05
C ASP A 347 -17.81 -16.89 5.52
N ASN A 348 -17.72 -15.85 6.36
CA ASN A 348 -17.41 -15.99 7.78
C ASN A 348 -18.54 -16.69 8.55
N ASP A 349 -19.78 -16.64 8.06
CA ASP A 349 -20.95 -17.19 8.74
C ASP A 349 -21.13 -18.69 8.44
N SER A 350 -20.79 -19.14 7.23
CA SER A 350 -20.94 -20.53 6.81
C SER A 350 -19.64 -21.35 6.76
N ASP A 351 -18.47 -20.71 6.83
CA ASP A 351 -17.15 -21.35 6.56
C ASP A 351 -17.12 -22.05 5.19
N GLU A 352 -17.88 -21.53 4.22
CA GLU A 352 -17.96 -22.06 2.86
C GLU A 352 -17.20 -21.20 1.84
N GLU A 353 -16.59 -21.88 0.87
CA GLU A 353 -15.92 -21.26 -0.26
C GLU A 353 -16.91 -20.57 -1.19
N CYS A 354 -16.68 -19.30 -1.46
CA CYS A 354 -17.45 -18.51 -2.41
C CYS A 354 -16.56 -18.13 -3.61
N SER A 355 -16.98 -18.49 -4.82
CA SER A 355 -16.30 -18.02 -6.03
C SER A 355 -16.41 -16.50 -6.16
N PHE A 356 -15.28 -15.83 -6.36
CA PHE A 356 -15.22 -14.38 -6.61
C PHE A 356 -14.97 -14.06 -8.07
N VAL A 357 -14.01 -14.75 -8.68
CA VAL A 357 -13.69 -14.62 -10.10
C VAL A 357 -13.63 -16.01 -10.67
N GLU A 358 -14.58 -16.37 -11.54
CA GLU A 358 -14.73 -17.74 -12.07
C GLU A 358 -13.51 -18.25 -12.85
N SER A 359 -12.80 -17.35 -13.56
CA SER A 359 -11.53 -17.65 -14.20
C SER A 359 -10.68 -16.39 -14.33
N TRP A 360 -9.38 -16.53 -14.06
CA TRP A 360 -8.36 -15.50 -14.27
C TRP A 360 -7.42 -15.81 -15.44
N ASP A 361 -7.69 -16.87 -16.22
CA ASP A 361 -6.83 -17.31 -17.33
C ASP A 361 -6.58 -16.21 -18.37
N GLN A 362 -7.60 -15.35 -18.59
CA GLN A 362 -7.48 -14.22 -19.52
C GLN A 362 -6.66 -13.05 -18.95
N TRP A 363 -6.38 -13.04 -17.65
CA TRP A 363 -5.68 -11.95 -16.97
C TRP A 363 -4.19 -12.25 -16.82
N THR A 364 -3.76 -13.46 -17.16
CA THR A 364 -2.37 -13.90 -17.06
C THR A 364 -1.91 -14.49 -18.38
N PRO A 365 -0.96 -13.83 -19.09
CA PRO A 365 -0.47 -14.32 -20.38
C PRO A 365 0.32 -15.63 -20.26
N TYR A 366 0.73 -16.00 -19.03
CA TYR A 366 1.35 -17.27 -18.71
C TYR A 366 0.33 -18.10 -17.92
N PRO A 367 -0.15 -19.25 -18.43
CA PRO A 367 -0.96 -20.15 -17.62
C PRO A 367 -0.16 -20.56 -16.38
N PHE A 368 -0.88 -20.76 -15.27
CA PHE A 368 -0.39 -21.17 -13.96
C PHE A 368 0.89 -22.01 -14.06
N GLN A 369 2.02 -21.43 -13.64
CA GLN A 369 3.23 -22.21 -13.36
C GLN A 369 3.14 -22.59 -11.89
N ASP A 370 3.44 -23.85 -11.56
CA ASP A 370 3.62 -24.35 -10.18
C ASP A 370 4.81 -23.61 -9.51
N GLY A 371 4.62 -22.33 -9.25
CA GLY A 371 5.59 -21.41 -8.66
C GLY A 371 5.22 -21.10 -7.22
N PRO A 372 6.22 -20.79 -6.37
CA PRO A 372 6.02 -20.53 -4.95
C PRO A 372 5.46 -19.13 -4.65
N ALA A 373 5.15 -18.31 -5.67
CA ALA A 373 4.72 -16.93 -5.49
C ALA A 373 3.24 -16.74 -5.87
N PRO A 374 2.53 -15.80 -5.20
CA PRO A 374 1.14 -15.50 -5.53
C PRO A 374 1.06 -14.89 -6.92
N THR A 375 0.01 -15.21 -7.65
CA THR A 375 -0.14 -14.69 -9.01
C THR A 375 -0.44 -13.20 -9.03
N PHE A 376 -1.18 -12.73 -8.04
CA PHE A 376 -1.55 -11.33 -7.91
C PHE A 376 -1.24 -10.79 -6.52
N PHE A 377 -0.89 -9.51 -6.46
CA PHE A 377 -1.13 -8.69 -5.27
C PHE A 377 -2.37 -7.84 -5.50
N ILE A 378 -3.32 -7.92 -4.57
CA ILE A 378 -4.61 -7.24 -4.66
C ILE A 378 -4.75 -6.28 -3.48
N SER A 379 -5.11 -5.03 -3.75
CA SER A 379 -5.34 -4.04 -2.70
C SER A 379 -6.49 -3.10 -3.04
N PRO A 380 -7.16 -2.52 -2.03
CA PRO A 380 -8.06 -1.38 -2.22
C PRO A 380 -7.42 -0.27 -3.06
N PHE A 381 -8.18 0.33 -3.96
CA PHE A 381 -7.71 1.41 -4.82
C PHE A 381 -8.68 2.57 -4.85
N VAL A 382 -8.12 3.78 -4.80
CA VAL A 382 -8.87 5.04 -4.85
C VAL A 382 -8.30 5.88 -5.99
N GLU A 383 -9.17 6.48 -6.81
CA GLU A 383 -8.73 7.38 -7.86
C GLU A 383 -8.16 8.68 -7.27
N SER A 384 -7.15 9.26 -7.92
CA SER A 384 -6.52 10.49 -7.46
C SER A 384 -5.91 11.26 -8.63
N LEU A 385 -5.91 12.59 -8.53
CA LEU A 385 -5.19 13.49 -9.44
C LEU A 385 -3.82 13.93 -8.89
N VAL A 386 -3.37 13.39 -7.75
CA VAL A 386 -2.10 13.80 -7.14
C VAL A 386 -0.94 13.58 -8.12
N LEU A 387 0.01 14.52 -8.16
CA LEU A 387 1.09 14.64 -9.15
C LEU A 387 0.67 15.18 -10.53
N LEU A 388 -0.61 15.43 -10.80
CA LEU A 388 -1.04 16.02 -12.08
C LEU A 388 -0.44 17.41 -12.30
N ASP A 389 -0.32 18.17 -11.21
CA ASP A 389 0.21 19.53 -11.11
C ASP A 389 1.74 19.59 -11.14
N VAL A 390 2.43 18.45 -10.99
CA VAL A 390 3.89 18.37 -11.12
C VAL A 390 4.26 18.35 -12.61
N ASP A 391 5.07 19.31 -13.06
CA ASP A 391 5.60 19.31 -14.41
C ASP A 391 6.61 18.15 -14.58
N GLY A 392 6.52 17.43 -15.69
CA GLY A 392 7.17 16.13 -15.86
C GLY A 392 8.70 16.19 -15.72
N ASN A 393 9.23 15.22 -14.97
CA ASN A 393 10.65 14.89 -14.77
C ASN A 393 11.50 15.99 -14.11
N ASN A 394 11.56 15.95 -12.77
CA ASN A 394 12.80 16.23 -12.02
C ASN A 394 13.22 14.96 -11.29
#